data_AF-A0A2Z4N9Z9-F1
#
_entry.id   AF-A0A2Z4N9Z9-F1
#
_cell.length_a   1.000
_cell.length_b   1.000
_cell.length_c   1.000
_cell.angle_alpha   90.00
_cell.angle_beta   90.00
_cell.angle_gamma   90.00
#
_symmetry.space_group_name_H-M   'P 1'
#
loop_
_entity.id
_entity.type
_entity.pdbx_description
1 polymer ?
#
loop_
_entity_poly.entity_id
_entity_poly.type
_entity_poly.pdbx_seq_one_letter_code
_entity_poly.pdbx_strand_id
1 'polypeptide(L)'
;MKTLLLALAVVAFVCLGSANQQGRGRKPPLDLHSRYCFQCTPENRLYKCPQANRCTGMKTMCYTLYKRDENGEEKWAVKGCAETCPTAGPNERVKCCRSPRCNDD
;
A
#
# COMPACT_ATOMS: atom_id res chain seq x y z
N MET A 1 48.88 41.31 24.95
CA MET A 1 48.01 41.06 26.12
C MET A 1 46.82 40.23 25.66
N LYS A 2 46.50 39.18 26.41
CA LYS A 2 45.38 38.27 26.21
C LYS A 2 44.06 38.97 26.52
N THR A 3 43.06 38.77 25.68
CA THR A 3 41.67 38.63 26.12
C THR A 3 41.00 37.54 25.28
N LEU A 4 40.91 36.36 25.90
CA LEU A 4 40.03 35.26 25.53
C LEU A 4 38.68 35.50 26.23
N LEU A 5 37.58 35.60 25.49
CA LEU A 5 36.20 35.37 25.96
C LEU A 5 35.40 34.87 24.74
N LEU A 6 35.15 33.57 24.65
CA LEU A 6 33.96 32.83 25.11
C LEU A 6 32.68 33.07 24.27
N ALA A 7 32.41 32.06 23.43
CA ALA A 7 31.14 31.35 23.22
C ALA A 7 29.83 32.14 23.07
N LEU A 8 29.17 31.93 21.93
CA LEU A 8 27.75 31.53 21.90
C LEU A 8 27.45 30.82 20.58
N ALA A 9 27.17 29.52 20.67
CA ALA A 9 26.64 28.73 19.58
C ALA A 9 25.15 29.08 19.42
N VAL A 10 24.78 29.56 18.23
CA VAL A 10 23.39 29.54 17.77
C VAL A 10 23.39 28.98 16.36
N VAL A 11 23.31 27.65 16.27
CA VAL A 11 23.02 26.98 15.00
C VAL A 11 21.53 27.17 14.75
N ALA A 12 21.18 28.27 14.08
CA ALA A 12 19.86 28.40 13.49
C ALA A 12 19.78 27.37 12.35
N PHE A 13 19.17 26.22 12.62
CA PHE A 13 18.66 25.34 11.57
C PHE A 13 17.52 26.08 10.87
N VAL A 14 17.88 26.90 9.89
CA VAL A 14 16.95 27.43 8.91
C VAL A 14 16.60 26.24 8.02
N CYS A 15 15.57 25.49 8.39
CA CYS A 15 14.94 24.56 7.48
C CYS A 15 14.32 25.41 6.35
N LEU A 16 15.12 25.61 5.31
CA LEU A 16 14.72 26.14 4.02
C LEU A 16 13.47 25.38 3.58
N GLY A 17 12.34 26.08 3.64
CA GLY A 17 11.08 25.63 3.08
C GLY A 17 11.31 25.26 1.63
N SER A 18 11.14 23.98 1.31
CA SER A 18 11.17 23.51 -0.06
C SER A 18 9.74 23.36 -0.57
N ALA A 19 9.49 24.13 -1.62
CA ALA A 19 8.59 23.81 -2.73
C ALA A 19 7.09 23.67 -2.41
N ASN A 20 6.42 24.82 -2.42
CA ASN A 20 5.48 25.17 -3.49
C ASN A 20 4.92 24.00 -4.33
N GLN A 21 3.69 23.57 -4.06
CA GLN A 21 2.70 23.26 -5.10
C GLN A 21 1.31 23.57 -4.57
N GLN A 22 0.83 24.73 -4.99
CA GLN A 22 -0.56 25.14 -5.00
C GLN A 22 -1.39 24.14 -5.83
N GLY A 23 -1.85 23.07 -5.19
CA GLY A 23 -2.88 22.18 -5.70
C GLY A 23 -4.21 22.51 -5.04
N ARG A 24 -5.03 23.35 -5.69
CA ARG A 24 -6.48 23.35 -5.48
C ARG A 24 -7.00 21.97 -5.90
N GLY A 25 -6.98 21.03 -4.98
CA GLY A 25 -7.65 19.76 -5.08
C GLY A 25 -8.17 19.47 -3.70
N ARG A 26 -9.49 19.53 -3.53
CA ARG A 26 -10.18 19.03 -2.35
C ARG A 26 -9.45 17.76 -1.88
N LYS A 27 -8.90 17.75 -0.66
CA LYS A 27 -8.69 16.46 0.02
C LYS A 27 -10.04 15.76 -0.12
N PRO A 28 -10.13 14.60 -0.80
CA PRO A 28 -11.36 13.83 -0.79
C PRO A 28 -11.74 13.69 0.69
N PRO A 29 -13.03 13.80 1.04
CA PRO A 29 -13.44 13.49 2.40
C PRO A 29 -12.81 12.15 2.75
N LEU A 30 -12.29 12.05 3.97
CA LEU A 30 -11.70 10.85 4.51
C LEU A 30 -12.73 9.73 4.35
N ASP A 31 -12.68 9.05 3.21
CA ASP A 31 -13.58 8.01 2.80
C ASP A 31 -13.13 6.82 3.64
N LEU A 32 -13.66 6.79 4.87
CA LEU A 32 -13.14 6.08 6.04
C LEU A 32 -12.94 4.57 5.79
N HIS A 33 -13.43 4.07 4.65
CA HIS A 33 -13.36 2.67 4.23
C HIS A 33 -12.76 2.43 2.83
N SER A 34 -12.41 3.47 2.06
CA SER A 34 -11.87 3.29 0.71
C SER A 34 -10.41 2.83 0.72
N ARG A 35 -10.21 1.52 0.74
CA ARG A 35 -8.91 0.89 0.52
C ARG A 35 -8.64 0.72 -0.97
N TYR A 36 -7.39 0.82 -1.37
CA TYR A 36 -6.93 0.42 -2.68
C TYR A 36 -6.27 -0.95 -2.57
N CYS A 37 -6.64 -1.90 -3.42
CA CYS A 37 -6.01 -3.22 -3.49
C CYS A 37 -5.76 -3.57 -4.95
N PHE A 38 -4.73 -4.39 -5.19
CA PHE A 38 -4.59 -5.05 -6.49
C PHE A 38 -5.77 -6.02 -6.67
N GLN A 39 -6.46 -5.90 -7.80
CA GLN A 39 -7.66 -6.69 -8.14
C GLN A 39 -7.37 -7.43 -9.45
N CYS A 40 -6.97 -8.70 -9.34
CA CYS A 40 -6.35 -9.45 -10.42
C CYS A 40 -6.99 -10.83 -10.54
N THR A 41 -7.37 -11.21 -11.76
CA THR A 41 -7.81 -12.56 -12.10
C THR A 41 -6.66 -13.35 -12.74
N PRO A 42 -6.75 -14.69 -12.81
CA PRO A 42 -5.77 -15.52 -13.50
C PRO A 42 -5.54 -15.09 -14.96
N GLU A 43 -6.57 -14.60 -15.64
CA GLU A 43 -6.50 -14.14 -17.04
C GLU A 43 -5.57 -12.93 -17.19
N ASN A 44 -5.54 -12.04 -16.20
CA ASN A 44 -4.76 -10.82 -16.20
C ASN A 44 -3.36 -10.99 -15.59
N ARG A 45 -2.98 -12.22 -15.25
CA ARG A 45 -1.69 -12.54 -14.64
C ARG A 45 -0.49 -12.16 -15.51
N LEU A 46 -0.61 -12.34 -16.82
CA LEU A 46 0.43 -11.99 -17.80
C LEU A 46 0.76 -10.49 -17.80
N TYR A 47 -0.22 -9.65 -17.53
CA TYR A 47 -0.05 -8.19 -17.49
C TYR A 47 0.38 -7.67 -16.11
N LYS A 48 0.71 -8.57 -15.18
CA LYS A 48 1.16 -8.27 -13.81
C LYS A 48 0.22 -7.39 -12.97
N CYS A 49 -1.03 -7.21 -13.41
CA CYS A 49 -2.02 -6.43 -12.67
C CYS A 49 -1.48 -5.06 -12.20
N PRO A 50 -1.25 -4.11 -13.13
CA PRO A 50 -0.33 -3.00 -12.91
C PRO A 50 -0.85 -1.93 -11.95
N GLN A 51 -2.15 -1.97 -11.59
CA GLN A 51 -2.78 -0.91 -10.82
C GLN A 51 -3.68 -1.47 -9.72
N ALA A 52 -3.54 -0.89 -8.53
CA ALA A 52 -4.46 -1.10 -7.43
C ALA A 52 -5.71 -0.23 -7.60
N ASN A 53 -6.88 -0.85 -7.47
CA ASN A 53 -8.18 -0.22 -7.63
C ASN A 53 -8.86 -0.03 -6.27
N ARG A 54 -9.70 1.00 -6.18
CA ARG A 54 -10.52 1.27 -5.00
C ARG A 54 -11.47 0.09 -4.72
N CYS A 55 -11.50 -0.37 -3.49
CA CYS A 55 -12.47 -1.34 -2.99
C CYS A 55 -13.85 -0.68 -2.89
N THR A 56 -14.88 -1.38 -3.32
CA THR A 56 -16.26 -0.90 -3.34
C THR A 56 -17.11 -1.59 -2.28
N GLY A 57 -18.20 -0.93 -1.86
CA GLY A 57 -19.12 -1.45 -0.85
C GLY A 57 -18.47 -1.59 0.53
N MET A 58 -18.76 -2.70 1.21
CA MET A 58 -18.27 -3.01 2.57
C MET A 58 -16.90 -3.71 2.59
N LYS A 59 -16.22 -3.79 1.44
CA LYS A 59 -14.94 -4.50 1.33
C LYS A 59 -13.81 -3.67 1.95
N THR A 60 -13.32 -4.14 3.08
CA THR A 60 -12.39 -3.43 3.96
C THR A 60 -11.05 -4.17 4.13
N MET A 61 -10.69 -5.07 3.24
CA MET A 61 -9.35 -5.64 3.22
C MET A 61 -8.93 -6.08 1.83
N CYS A 62 -7.62 -6.20 1.64
CA CYS A 62 -7.04 -6.86 0.48
C CYS A 62 -6.80 -8.34 0.80
N TYR A 63 -6.90 -9.19 -0.22
CA TYR A 63 -6.46 -10.58 -0.15
C TYR A 63 -5.61 -10.96 -1.37
N THR A 64 -4.76 -11.95 -1.17
CA THR A 64 -4.07 -12.72 -2.22
C THR A 64 -4.37 -14.19 -1.97
N LEU A 65 -4.92 -14.87 -2.98
CA LEU A 65 -5.09 -16.32 -3.02
C LEU A 65 -3.96 -16.91 -3.83
N TYR A 66 -3.30 -17.92 -3.28
CA TYR A 66 -2.19 -18.65 -3.88
C TYR A 66 -2.59 -20.09 -4.16
N LYS A 67 -2.07 -20.65 -5.25
CA LYS A 67 -2.20 -22.05 -5.65
C LYS A 67 -0.83 -22.61 -5.99
N ARG A 68 -0.63 -23.90 -5.74
CA ARG A 68 0.52 -24.62 -6.30
C ARG A 68 0.27 -24.88 -7.79
N ASP A 69 1.28 -24.66 -8.60
CA ASP A 69 1.27 -25.10 -10.00
C ASP A 69 1.65 -26.59 -10.13
N GLU A 70 1.76 -27.07 -11.37
CA GLU A 70 2.10 -28.46 -11.68
C GLU A 70 3.49 -28.88 -11.15
N ASN A 71 4.38 -27.92 -10.91
CA ASN A 71 5.72 -28.15 -10.36
C ASN A 71 5.74 -28.05 -8.82
N GLY A 72 4.58 -27.81 -8.20
CA GLY A 72 4.45 -27.60 -6.76
C GLY A 72 4.84 -26.21 -6.29
N GLU A 73 5.18 -25.27 -7.19
CA GLU A 73 5.52 -23.90 -6.84
C GLU A 73 4.26 -23.10 -6.49
N GLU A 74 4.30 -22.41 -5.36
CA GLU A 74 3.19 -21.55 -4.98
C GLU A 74 3.21 -20.24 -5.77
N LYS A 75 2.14 -19.98 -6.51
CA LYS A 75 1.94 -18.77 -7.32
C LYS A 75 0.62 -18.12 -6.93
N TRP A 76 0.59 -16.79 -6.93
CA TRP A 76 -0.66 -16.08 -6.75
C TRP A 76 -1.59 -16.40 -7.91
N ALA A 77 -2.85 -16.68 -7.61
CA ALA A 77 -3.91 -16.97 -8.56
C ALA A 77 -4.91 -15.82 -8.66
N VAL A 78 -5.25 -15.21 -7.50
CA VAL A 78 -6.21 -14.10 -7.43
C VAL A 78 -5.72 -13.08 -6.41
N LYS A 79 -5.91 -11.80 -6.71
CA LYS A 79 -5.77 -10.69 -5.76
C LYS A 79 -7.07 -9.90 -5.76
N GLY A 80 -7.51 -9.39 -4.61
CA GLY A 80 -8.76 -8.63 -4.60
C GLY A 80 -9.09 -7.93 -3.29
N CYS A 81 -10.27 -7.33 -3.27
CA CYS A 81 -10.88 -6.74 -2.07
C CYS A 81 -11.89 -7.73 -1.47
N ALA A 82 -11.95 -7.79 -0.14
CA ALA A 82 -12.95 -8.59 0.58
C ALA A 82 -13.46 -7.85 1.83
N GLU A 83 -14.65 -8.22 2.30
CA GLU A 83 -15.20 -7.74 3.58
C GLU A 83 -14.65 -8.57 4.75
N THR A 84 -14.62 -9.89 4.59
CA THR A 84 -13.96 -10.84 5.48
C THR A 84 -12.81 -11.53 4.74
N CYS A 85 -11.80 -12.02 5.48
CA CYS A 85 -10.70 -12.72 4.84
C CYS A 85 -11.22 -14.06 4.27
N PRO A 86 -11.04 -14.35 2.97
CA PRO A 86 -11.50 -15.60 2.40
C PRO A 86 -10.89 -16.82 3.08
N THR A 87 -11.66 -17.89 3.21
CA THR A 87 -11.15 -19.19 3.66
C THR A 87 -10.44 -19.90 2.51
N ALA A 88 -9.22 -20.37 2.75
CA ALA A 88 -8.47 -21.14 1.76
C ALA A 88 -9.10 -22.54 1.57
N GLY A 89 -9.23 -22.99 0.32
CA GLY A 89 -9.58 -24.36 0.01
C GLY A 89 -8.41 -25.35 0.17
N PRO A 90 -8.64 -26.63 -0.13
CA PRO A 90 -7.57 -27.63 -0.19
C PRO A 90 -6.49 -27.21 -1.19
N ASN A 91 -5.22 -27.27 -0.78
CA ASN A 91 -4.05 -26.87 -1.59
C ASN A 91 -4.01 -25.38 -1.98
N GLU A 92 -4.80 -24.54 -1.32
CA GLU A 92 -4.75 -23.08 -1.47
C GLU A 92 -4.16 -22.42 -0.21
N ARG A 93 -3.61 -21.24 -0.38
CA ARG A 93 -3.23 -20.35 0.73
C ARG A 93 -3.86 -18.99 0.51
N VAL A 94 -4.37 -18.38 1.58
CA VAL A 94 -4.88 -17.00 1.54
C VAL A 94 -4.04 -16.12 2.46
N LYS A 95 -3.62 -14.97 1.96
CA LYS A 95 -3.00 -13.89 2.75
C LYS A 95 -3.91 -12.68 2.70
N CYS A 96 -4.24 -12.11 3.85
CA CYS A 96 -5.07 -10.92 3.96
C CYS A 96 -4.32 -9.79 4.65
N CYS A 97 -4.63 -8.55 4.26
CA CYS A 97 -4.00 -7.36 4.83
C CYS A 97 -4.92 -6.13 4.70
N ARG A 98 -4.69 -5.10 5.51
CA ARG A 98 -5.62 -3.98 5.68
C ARG A 98 -5.08 -2.63 5.20
N SER A 99 -3.79 -2.51 4.95
CA SER A 99 -3.18 -1.27 4.47
C SER A 99 -3.44 -1.07 2.97
N PRO A 100 -3.50 0.17 2.46
CA PRO A 100 -3.62 0.40 1.03
C PRO A 100 -2.48 -0.29 0.26
N ARG A 101 -2.83 -0.97 -0.83
CA ARG A 101 -1.92 -1.67 -1.77
C ARG A 101 -1.07 -2.76 -1.13
N CYS A 102 -1.47 -3.28 0.04
CA CYS A 102 -0.65 -4.24 0.79
C CYS A 102 -0.52 -5.62 0.13
N ASN A 103 -1.30 -5.91 -0.91
CA ASN A 103 -1.25 -7.15 -1.67
C ASN A 103 -0.46 -7.02 -2.98
N ASP A 104 0.61 -6.22 -2.98
CA ASP A 104 1.55 -6.02 -4.11
C ASP A 104 2.65 -7.10 -4.19
N ASP A 105 2.42 -8.27 -3.59
CA ASP A 105 3.39 -9.37 -3.57
C ASP A 105 3.72 -9.93 -4.97
#